data_AF-U2PCV0-F1
#
_entry.id   AF-U2PCV0-F1
#
_cell.length_a   1.000
_cell.length_b   1.000
_cell.length_c   1.000
_cell.angle_alpha   90.00
_cell.angle_beta   90.00
_cell.angle_gamma   90.00
#
_symmetry.space_group_name_H-M   'P 1'
#
loop_
_entity.id
_entity.type
_entity.pdbx_description
1 polymer ?
#
loop_
_entity_poly.entity_id
_entity_poly.type
_entity_poly.pdbx_seq_one_letter_code
_entity_poly.pdbx_strand_id
1 'polypeptide(L)'
;MSENTFTQEQVDEIIKERIARERKKFESEKKELERKHGETIEDYETRINNANLTAEEKYNKSIAELQKQLDTSNTELATLKTNEMKKAILGKYKIPDSFLGSITGNTQEEIEDSVKSFSENLSSYLKTQSGGTPNSLNGGSEGEKDKKDIGLEAFDKAFSSF
;
A
#
# COMPACT_ATOMS: atom_id res chain seq x y z
N MET A 1 15.18 33.91 -68.41
CA MET A 1 14.53 33.10 -67.36
C MET A 1 15.24 33.41 -66.06
N SER A 2 14.62 34.13 -65.13
CA SER A 2 15.18 34.32 -63.80
C SER A 2 14.97 33.02 -63.02
N GLU A 3 16.05 32.37 -62.57
CA GLU A 3 15.95 31.27 -61.63
C GLU A 3 15.42 31.84 -60.31
N ASN A 4 14.17 31.50 -59.98
CA ASN A 4 13.63 31.75 -58.65
C ASN A 4 14.34 30.78 -57.69
N THR A 5 15.39 31.27 -57.02
CA THR A 5 16.06 30.54 -55.95
C THR A 5 15.36 30.85 -54.64
N PHE A 6 14.86 29.80 -53.97
CA PHE A 6 14.30 29.93 -52.63
C PHE A 6 15.43 30.02 -51.61
N THR A 7 15.27 30.85 -50.57
CA THR A 7 16.18 30.81 -49.42
C THR A 7 15.90 29.57 -48.58
N GLN A 8 16.86 29.16 -47.75
CA GLN A 8 16.69 27.99 -46.88
C GLN A 8 15.52 28.18 -45.92
N GLU A 9 15.32 29.40 -45.41
CA GLU A 9 14.21 29.75 -44.53
C GLU A 9 12.86 29.57 -45.23
N GLN A 10 12.75 29.97 -46.50
CA GLN A 10 11.54 29.79 -47.30
C GLN A 10 11.24 28.31 -47.57
N VAL A 11 12.28 27.51 -47.82
CA VAL A 11 12.16 26.04 -47.96
C VAL A 11 11.66 25.41 -46.65
N ASP A 12 12.22 25.82 -45.51
CA ASP A 12 11.83 25.30 -44.20
C ASP A 12 10.38 25.67 -43.84
N GLU A 13 9.92 26.87 -44.19
CA GLU A 13 8.52 27.27 -44.04
C GLU A 13 7.58 26.42 -44.89
N ILE A 14 7.92 26.19 -46.17
CA ILE A 14 7.14 25.34 -47.07
C ILE A 14 7.05 23.91 -46.53
N ILE A 15 8.14 23.38 -45.99
CA ILE A 15 8.17 22.04 -45.37
C ILE A 15 7.28 22.00 -44.14
N LYS A 16 7.39 22.98 -43.23
CA LYS A 16 6.55 23.05 -42.02
C LYS A 16 5.07 23.13 -42.38
N GLU A 17 4.71 23.98 -43.33
CA GLU A 17 3.34 24.08 -43.81
C GLU A 17 2.82 22.77 -44.40
N ARG A 18 3.65 22.10 -45.21
CA ARG A 18 3.28 20.81 -45.80
C ARG A 18 3.06 19.76 -44.73
N ILE A 19 3.95 19.67 -43.75
CA ILE A 19 3.83 18.75 -42.61
C ILE A 19 2.55 19.05 -41.81
N ALA A 20 2.25 20.32 -41.55
CA ALA A 20 1.03 20.72 -40.83
C ALA A 20 -0.24 20.32 -41.59
N ARG A 21 -0.27 20.51 -42.91
CA ARG A 21 -1.38 20.09 -43.76
C ARG A 21 -1.58 18.57 -43.76
N GLU A 22 -0.49 17.81 -43.88
CA GLU A 22 -0.55 16.34 -43.85
C GLU A 22 -1.04 15.81 -42.50
N ARG A 23 -0.55 16.37 -41.38
CA ARG A 23 -1.03 16.00 -40.04
C ARG A 23 -2.52 16.28 -39.86
N LYS A 24 -2.98 17.46 -40.28
CA LYS A 24 -4.40 17.83 -40.19
C LYS A 24 -5.28 16.91 -41.03
N LYS A 25 -4.82 16.53 -42.22
CA LYS A 25 -5.53 15.59 -43.09
C LYS A 25 -5.61 14.20 -42.45
N PHE A 26 -4.50 13.70 -41.91
CA PHE A 26 -4.43 12.43 -41.20
C PHE A 26 -5.36 12.38 -39.98
N GLU A 27 -5.34 13.41 -39.13
CA GLU A 27 -6.24 13.49 -37.97
C GLU A 27 -7.71 13.53 -38.36
N SER A 28 -8.05 14.26 -39.44
CA SER A 28 -9.42 14.35 -39.95
C SER A 28 -9.91 13.02 -40.51
N GLU A 29 -9.07 12.32 -41.27
CA GLU A 29 -9.36 10.98 -41.81
C GLU A 29 -9.50 9.96 -40.68
N LYS A 30 -8.60 9.99 -39.67
CA LYS A 30 -8.68 9.15 -38.47
C LYS A 30 -10.01 9.33 -37.76
N LYS A 31 -10.37 10.57 -37.42
CA LYS A 31 -11.61 10.88 -36.70
C LYS A 31 -12.87 10.49 -37.49
N GLU A 32 -12.84 10.67 -38.81
CA GLU A 32 -13.94 10.24 -39.68
C GLU A 32 -14.05 8.72 -39.77
N LEU A 33 -12.92 7.99 -39.73
CA LEU A 33 -12.89 6.54 -39.64
C LEU A 33 -13.51 6.07 -38.31
N GLU A 34 -13.04 6.62 -37.20
CA GLU A 34 -13.55 6.33 -35.85
C GLU A 34 -15.06 6.62 -35.76
N ARG A 35 -15.53 7.73 -36.34
CA ARG A 35 -16.96 8.08 -36.42
C ARG A 35 -17.77 7.10 -37.25
N LYS A 36 -17.26 6.67 -38.42
CA LYS A 36 -17.96 5.71 -39.30
C LYS A 36 -18.17 4.37 -38.64
N HIS A 37 -17.22 3.95 -37.82
CA HIS A 37 -17.27 2.65 -37.20
C HIS A 37 -17.75 2.66 -35.73
N GLY A 38 -17.93 3.84 -35.14
CA GLY A 38 -18.50 3.99 -33.79
C GLY A 38 -17.60 3.50 -32.67
N GLU A 39 -16.32 3.25 -32.95
CA GLU A 39 -15.29 2.82 -31.99
C GLU A 39 -13.94 3.41 -32.43
N THR A 40 -13.01 3.60 -31.49
CA THR A 40 -11.68 4.15 -31.83
C THR A 40 -10.86 3.12 -32.62
N ILE A 41 -9.81 3.56 -33.31
CA ILE A 41 -8.89 2.61 -33.99
C ILE A 41 -8.27 1.63 -32.97
N GLU A 42 -7.99 2.10 -31.76
CA GLU A 42 -7.38 1.32 -30.67
C GLU A 42 -8.35 0.25 -30.13
N ASP A 43 -9.64 0.58 -30.03
CA ASP A 43 -10.70 -0.39 -29.71
C ASP A 43 -10.85 -1.45 -30.82
N TYR A 44 -10.75 -1.04 -32.09
CA TYR A 44 -10.75 -1.95 -33.25
C TYR A 44 -9.59 -2.93 -33.20
N GLU A 45 -8.37 -2.43 -32.99
CA GLU A 45 -7.16 -3.25 -32.91
C GLU A 45 -7.27 -4.23 -31.75
N THR A 46 -7.75 -3.78 -30.60
CA THR A 46 -8.01 -4.64 -29.43
C THR A 46 -9.04 -5.72 -29.76
N ARG A 47 -10.12 -5.37 -30.47
CA ARG A 47 -11.16 -6.33 -30.85
C ARG A 47 -10.68 -7.31 -31.92
N ILE A 48 -9.89 -6.88 -32.89
CA ILE A 48 -9.26 -7.74 -33.90
C ILE A 48 -8.25 -8.67 -33.25
N ASN A 49 -7.38 -8.16 -32.38
CA ASN A 49 -6.41 -8.98 -31.66
C ASN A 49 -7.12 -10.01 -30.79
N ASN A 50 -8.13 -9.62 -30.03
CA ASN A 50 -8.95 -10.55 -29.25
C ASN A 50 -9.78 -11.51 -30.12
N ALA A 51 -10.25 -11.09 -31.30
CA ALA A 51 -10.97 -11.96 -32.22
C ALA A 51 -10.05 -12.99 -32.89
N ASN A 52 -8.80 -12.61 -33.14
CA ASN A 52 -7.76 -13.46 -33.72
C ASN A 52 -7.15 -14.44 -32.71
N LEU A 53 -7.34 -14.23 -31.40
CA LEU A 53 -7.02 -15.25 -30.41
C LEU A 53 -7.88 -16.49 -30.66
N THR A 54 -7.20 -17.62 -30.80
CA THR A 54 -7.82 -18.94 -30.80
C THR A 54 -8.62 -19.16 -29.52
N ALA A 55 -9.59 -20.07 -29.56
CA ALA A 55 -10.35 -20.43 -28.36
C ALA A 55 -9.43 -20.91 -27.22
N GLU A 56 -8.32 -21.56 -27.56
CA GLU A 56 -7.29 -22.01 -26.63
C GLU A 56 -6.55 -20.83 -25.98
N GLU A 57 -6.16 -19.81 -26.74
CA GLU A 57 -5.49 -18.62 -26.18
C GLU A 57 -6.41 -17.80 -25.29
N LYS A 58 -7.69 -17.65 -25.65
CA LYS A 58 -8.70 -17.01 -24.80
C LYS A 58 -8.89 -17.76 -23.49
N TYR A 59 -8.96 -19.08 -23.56
CA TYR A 59 -9.09 -19.95 -22.40
C TYR A 59 -7.86 -19.86 -21.49
N ASN A 60 -6.66 -19.90 -22.05
CA ASN A 60 -5.40 -19.74 -21.31
C ASN A 60 -5.29 -18.37 -20.63
N LYS A 61 -5.71 -17.29 -21.31
CA LYS A 61 -5.78 -15.96 -20.71
C LYS A 61 -6.75 -15.92 -19.52
N SER A 62 -7.93 -16.51 -19.67
CA SER A 62 -8.91 -16.59 -18.58
C SER A 62 -8.38 -17.40 -17.39
N ILE A 63 -7.67 -18.50 -17.63
CA ILE A 63 -7.01 -19.28 -16.56
C ILE A 63 -5.98 -18.42 -15.84
N ALA A 64 -5.13 -17.70 -16.58
CA ALA A 64 -4.11 -16.85 -15.98
C ALA A 64 -4.72 -15.74 -15.12
N GLU A 65 -5.81 -15.12 -15.57
CA GLU A 65 -6.55 -14.11 -14.79
C GLU A 65 -7.18 -14.71 -13.53
N LEU A 66 -7.82 -15.88 -13.63
CA LEU A 66 -8.39 -16.58 -12.48
C LEU A 66 -7.31 -17.01 -11.47
N GLN A 67 -6.17 -17.49 -11.95
CA GLN A 67 -5.04 -17.87 -11.07
C GLN A 67 -4.51 -16.65 -10.31
N LYS A 68 -4.34 -15.51 -10.99
CA LYS A 68 -3.91 -14.27 -10.35
C LYS A 68 -4.90 -13.80 -9.28
N GLN A 69 -6.19 -13.91 -9.54
CA GLN A 69 -7.23 -13.57 -8.55
C GLN A 69 -7.19 -14.51 -7.35
N LEU A 70 -7.00 -15.81 -7.59
CA LEU A 70 -6.87 -16.82 -6.55
C LEU A 70 -5.64 -16.54 -5.65
N ASP A 71 -4.49 -16.24 -6.24
CA ASP A 71 -3.26 -15.94 -5.51
C ASP A 71 -3.39 -14.66 -4.66
N THR A 72 -4.05 -13.63 -5.22
CA THR A 72 -4.35 -12.39 -4.50
C THR A 72 -5.26 -12.66 -3.30
N SER A 73 -6.37 -13.38 -3.52
CA SER A 73 -7.32 -13.71 -2.45
C SER A 73 -6.69 -14.56 -1.35
N ASN A 74 -5.83 -15.52 -1.71
CA ASN A 74 -5.11 -16.34 -0.73
C ASN A 74 -4.14 -15.52 0.12
N THR A 75 -3.46 -14.54 -0.47
CA THR A 75 -2.53 -13.64 0.23
C THR A 75 -3.27 -12.74 1.23
N GLU A 76 -4.40 -12.17 0.81
CA GLU A 76 -5.27 -11.36 1.67
C GLU A 76 -5.83 -12.19 2.82
N LEU A 77 -6.29 -13.42 2.54
CA LEU A 77 -6.82 -14.34 3.55
C LEU A 77 -5.75 -14.74 4.57
N ALA A 78 -4.53 -15.02 4.13
CA ALA A 78 -3.42 -15.32 5.04
C ALA A 78 -3.12 -14.12 5.95
N THR A 79 -3.09 -12.91 5.39
CA THR A 79 -2.88 -11.67 6.15
C THR A 79 -3.98 -11.45 7.19
N LEU A 80 -5.25 -11.66 6.81
CA LEU A 80 -6.39 -11.53 7.72
C LEU A 80 -6.32 -12.52 8.87
N LYS A 81 -6.04 -13.80 8.58
CA LYS A 81 -5.86 -14.84 9.61
C LYS A 81 -4.74 -14.49 10.60
N THR A 82 -3.59 -14.04 10.09
CA THR A 82 -2.48 -13.61 10.95
C THR A 82 -2.87 -12.41 11.81
N ASN A 83 -3.56 -11.43 11.25
CA ASN A 83 -4.02 -10.26 12.01
C ASN A 83 -5.05 -10.63 13.08
N GLU A 84 -5.98 -11.53 12.79
CA GLU A 84 -6.93 -12.05 13.79
C GLU A 84 -6.21 -12.78 14.93
N MET A 85 -5.22 -13.62 14.62
CA MET A 85 -4.38 -14.26 15.65
C MET A 85 -3.65 -13.23 16.52
N LYS A 86 -3.07 -12.19 15.89
CA LYS A 86 -2.43 -11.08 16.62
C LYS A 86 -3.40 -10.36 17.55
N LYS A 87 -4.60 -10.02 17.08
CA LYS A 87 -5.65 -9.39 17.93
C LYS A 87 -6.04 -10.28 19.10
N ALA A 88 -6.26 -11.56 18.85
CA ALA A 88 -6.64 -12.50 19.89
C ALA A 88 -5.57 -12.59 21.00
N ILE A 89 -4.29 -12.64 20.63
CA ILE A 89 -3.18 -12.69 21.59
C ILE A 89 -3.00 -11.34 22.29
N LEU A 90 -3.01 -10.22 21.57
CA LEU A 90 -2.98 -8.87 22.17
C LEU A 90 -4.07 -8.72 23.25
N GLY A 91 -5.30 -9.17 22.94
CA GLY A 91 -6.40 -9.20 23.89
C GLY A 91 -6.10 -10.01 25.16
N LYS A 92 -5.45 -11.18 25.06
CA LYS A 92 -5.04 -11.99 26.23
C LYS A 92 -4.08 -11.23 27.15
N TYR A 93 -3.15 -10.47 26.56
CA TYR A 93 -2.17 -9.68 27.29
C TYR A 93 -2.69 -8.30 27.68
N LYS A 94 -3.98 -8.01 27.42
CA LYS A 94 -4.57 -6.70 27.68
C LYS A 94 -3.75 -5.62 26.98
N ILE A 95 -3.50 -5.77 25.68
CA ILE A 95 -2.81 -4.77 24.85
C ILE A 95 -3.78 -4.33 23.75
N PRO A 96 -3.96 -3.01 23.52
CA PRO A 96 -4.86 -2.53 22.47
C PRO A 96 -4.48 -2.98 21.05
N ASP A 97 -5.50 -3.20 20.21
CA ASP A 97 -5.35 -3.53 18.78
C ASP A 97 -4.54 -2.48 17.99
N SER A 98 -4.43 -1.25 18.49
CA SER A 98 -3.59 -0.20 17.88
C SER A 98 -2.12 -0.59 17.79
N PHE A 99 -1.66 -1.56 18.60
CA PHE A 99 -0.30 -2.08 18.58
C PHE A 99 -0.09 -3.28 17.67
N LEU A 100 -1.08 -3.66 16.86
CA LEU A 100 -0.97 -4.80 15.96
C LEU A 100 0.23 -4.70 15.00
N GLY A 101 0.56 -3.49 14.55
CA GLY A 101 1.74 -3.23 13.71
C GLY A 101 3.09 -3.39 14.43
N SER A 102 3.10 -3.42 15.77
CA SER A 102 4.29 -3.65 16.58
C SER A 102 4.55 -5.14 16.84
N ILE A 103 3.58 -6.01 16.52
CA ILE A 103 3.67 -7.45 16.75
C ILE A 103 4.11 -8.17 15.49
N THR A 104 5.14 -9.00 15.62
CA THR A 104 5.72 -9.82 14.55
C THR A 104 5.29 -11.28 14.68
N GLY A 105 5.55 -12.08 13.66
CA GLY A 105 5.23 -13.51 13.64
C GLY A 105 4.04 -13.86 12.75
N ASN A 106 4.02 -15.12 12.30
CA ASN A 106 2.97 -15.69 11.45
C ASN A 106 2.32 -16.94 12.08
N THR A 107 2.93 -17.51 13.12
CA THR A 107 2.37 -18.62 13.91
C THR A 107 1.91 -18.13 15.27
N GLN A 108 1.06 -18.91 15.94
CA GLN A 108 0.55 -18.54 17.25
C GLN A 108 1.67 -18.35 18.28
N GLU A 109 2.67 -19.24 18.28
CA GLU A 109 3.82 -19.20 19.20
C GLU A 109 4.69 -17.95 18.97
N GLU A 110 5.07 -17.68 17.71
CA GLU A 110 5.85 -16.49 17.37
C GLU A 110 5.15 -15.18 17.75
N ILE A 111 3.84 -15.13 17.55
CA ILE A 111 3.02 -13.97 17.89
C ILE A 111 2.95 -13.82 19.41
N GLU A 112 2.79 -14.92 20.16
CA GLU A 112 2.73 -14.91 21.62
C GLU A 112 4.05 -14.46 22.24
N ASP A 113 5.18 -14.95 21.73
CA ASP A 113 6.52 -14.49 22.13
C ASP A 113 6.73 -13.00 21.80
N SER A 114 6.28 -12.55 20.63
CA SER A 114 6.39 -11.15 20.22
C SER A 114 5.56 -10.23 21.13
N VAL A 115 4.32 -10.60 21.45
CA VAL A 115 3.44 -9.85 22.36
C VAL A 115 4.01 -9.81 23.77
N LYS A 116 4.52 -10.93 24.27
CA LYS A 116 5.15 -11.01 25.59
C LYS A 116 6.35 -10.08 25.69
N SER A 117 7.28 -10.16 24.73
CA SER A 117 8.45 -9.28 24.66
C SER A 117 8.06 -7.81 24.57
N PHE A 118 7.05 -7.49 23.74
CA PHE A 118 6.53 -6.13 23.64
C PHE A 118 5.98 -5.62 24.97
N SER A 119 5.19 -6.43 25.68
CA SER A 119 4.62 -6.10 26.99
C SER A 119 5.70 -5.84 28.05
N GLU A 120 6.73 -6.69 28.10
CA GLU A 120 7.85 -6.56 29.05
C GLU A 120 8.65 -5.28 28.80
N ASN A 121 8.94 -4.97 27.52
CA ASN A 121 9.64 -3.76 27.13
C ASN A 121 8.82 -2.49 27.43
N LEU A 122 7.52 -2.50 27.12
CA LEU A 122 6.62 -1.39 27.42
C LEU A 122 6.53 -1.14 28.93
N SER A 123 6.38 -2.20 29.72
CA SER A 123 6.33 -2.11 31.19
C SER A 123 7.63 -1.55 31.75
N SER A 124 8.78 -2.00 31.24
CA SER A 124 10.09 -1.51 31.65
C SER A 124 10.25 -0.03 31.31
N TYR A 125 9.88 0.39 30.09
CA TYR A 125 9.90 1.78 29.68
C TYR A 125 9.02 2.66 30.58
N LEU A 126 7.77 2.26 30.84
CA LEU A 126 6.88 3.00 31.73
C LEU A 126 7.46 3.12 33.15
N LYS A 127 8.07 2.05 33.69
CA LYS A 127 8.77 2.10 34.99
C LYS A 127 9.89 3.14 35.00
N THR A 128 10.67 3.25 33.92
CA THR A 128 11.71 4.29 33.82
C THR A 128 11.15 5.71 33.76
N GLN A 129 9.98 5.90 33.15
CA GLN A 129 9.31 7.21 33.07
C GLN A 129 8.62 7.58 34.40
N SER A 130 7.97 6.63 35.07
CA SER A 130 7.35 6.83 36.38
C SER A 130 8.38 6.98 37.52
N GLY A 131 9.61 6.51 37.31
CA GLY A 131 10.73 6.69 38.23
C GLY A 131 11.37 8.09 38.18
N GLY A 132 10.91 8.97 37.29
CA GLY A 132 11.34 10.35 37.17
C GLY A 132 10.55 11.32 38.05
N THR A 133 10.59 11.15 39.38
CA THR A 133 10.39 12.34 40.24
C THR A 133 11.53 13.32 39.96
N PRO A 134 11.26 14.62 39.72
CA PRO A 134 12.34 15.61 39.63
C PRO A 134 13.22 15.49 40.87
N ASN A 135 14.48 15.11 40.67
CA ASN A 135 15.45 14.98 41.73
C ASN A 135 15.89 16.39 42.16
N SER A 136 15.02 17.09 42.90
CA SER A 136 15.29 18.16 43.87
C SER A 136 14.03 19.03 44.07
N LEU A 137 13.17 18.62 44.99
CA LEU A 137 12.60 19.56 45.96
C LEU A 137 12.85 18.94 47.34
N ASN A 138 13.96 19.39 47.91
CA ASN A 138 14.55 19.05 49.20
C ASN A 138 13.52 18.84 50.33
N GLY A 139 13.60 17.73 51.07
CA GLY A 139 12.87 17.63 52.36
C GLY A 139 12.58 16.24 52.94
N GLY A 140 13.60 15.45 53.25
CA GLY A 140 13.63 14.70 54.51
C GLY A 140 12.89 13.36 54.67
N SER A 141 13.57 12.52 55.45
CA SER A 141 13.11 11.41 56.28
C SER A 141 13.07 9.99 55.69
N GLU A 142 13.86 9.18 56.37
CA GLU A 142 14.12 7.75 56.29
C GLU A 142 12.88 6.84 56.31
N GLY A 143 13.08 5.62 55.79
CA GLY A 143 12.39 4.42 56.26
C GLY A 143 11.20 3.98 55.42
N GLU A 144 11.32 2.84 54.74
CA GLU A 144 10.46 1.68 55.00
C GLU A 144 10.74 0.56 53.99
N LYS A 145 11.17 -0.57 54.55
CA LYS A 145 11.19 -1.88 53.91
C LYS A 145 9.74 -2.34 53.89
N ASP A 146 9.08 -2.26 52.73
CA ASP A 146 7.84 -2.96 52.33
C ASP A 146 7.09 -2.13 51.27
N LYS A 147 7.71 -1.92 50.11
CA LYS A 147 6.98 -1.37 48.96
C LYS A 147 6.44 -2.53 48.14
N LYS A 148 5.15 -2.86 48.34
CA LYS A 148 4.35 -3.51 47.29
C LYS A 148 4.57 -2.75 45.99
N ASP A 149 4.71 -3.47 44.88
CA ASP A 149 5.13 -2.91 43.60
C ASP A 149 4.02 -1.99 43.04
N ILE A 150 3.99 -0.75 43.53
CA ILE A 150 2.92 0.25 43.31
C ILE A 150 2.73 0.50 41.80
N GLY A 151 3.81 0.36 41.02
CA GLY A 151 3.76 0.47 39.56
C GLY A 151 2.97 -0.66 38.90
N LEU A 152 3.04 -1.88 39.43
CA LEU A 152 2.29 -3.03 38.91
C LEU A 152 0.79 -2.89 39.24
N GLU A 153 0.47 -2.50 40.48
CA GLU A 153 -0.91 -2.26 40.90
C GLU A 153 -1.53 -1.03 40.20
N ALA A 154 -0.75 0.03 39.95
CA ALA A 154 -1.20 1.19 39.21
C ALA A 154 -1.44 0.88 37.73
N PHE A 155 -0.58 0.07 37.11
CA PHE A 155 -0.79 -0.42 35.75
C PHE A 155 -2.05 -1.30 35.68
N ASP A 156 -2.17 -2.30 36.56
CA ASP A 156 -3.36 -3.16 36.61
C ASP A 156 -4.63 -2.36 36.85
N LYS A 157 -4.61 -1.34 37.72
CA LYS A 157 -5.78 -0.50 38.02
C LYS A 157 -6.14 0.44 36.88
N ALA A 158 -5.14 1.02 36.21
CA ALA A 158 -5.38 1.87 35.04
C ALA A 158 -5.94 1.04 33.87
N PHE A 159 -5.39 -0.16 33.67
CA PHE A 159 -5.79 -1.04 32.57
C PHE A 159 -7.15 -1.74 32.82
N SER A 160 -7.49 -2.03 34.07
CA SER A 160 -8.78 -2.67 34.42
C SER A 160 -9.94 -1.68 34.55
N SER A 161 -9.72 -0.39 34.26
CA SER A 161 -10.74 0.67 34.33
C SER A 161 -11.38 1.03 32.97
N PHE A 162 -11.02 0.29 31.92
CA PHE A 162 -11.63 0.32 30.58
C PHE A 162 -12.41 -0.97 30.34
#